data_AF-X1N8R3-F1
#
_entry.id   AF-X1N8R3-F1
#
_cell.length_a   1.000
_cell.length_b   1.000
_cell.length_c   1.000
_cell.angle_alpha   90.00
_cell.angle_beta   90.00
_cell.angle_gamma   90.00
#
_symmetry.space_group_name_H-M   'P 1'
#
loop_
_entity.id
_entity.type
_entity.pdbx_description
1 polymer ?
#
loop_
_entity_poly.entity_id
_entity_poly.type
_entity_poly.pdbx_seq_one_letter_code
_entity_poly.pdbx_strand_id
1 'polypeptide(L)'
;AASPGVEPHTHRYIVTGAVDTKFGFPLFSGDEAVAQAMSAPNLNLVGLHFHIGSLIYDLEPYQQAIELILGFAAEMKQKNSFQLRELNVGGGFAIQYAVDSPAPPISAYAEAIASEVMDKCRELGLALPRLVVEPGRAIVGPTRR
;
A
#
# COMPACT_ATOMS: atom_id res chain seq x y z
N ALA A 1 5.34 -6.20 -6.24
CA ALA A 1 5.47 -5.16 -5.19
C ALA A 1 5.82 -3.84 -5.88
N ALA A 2 5.13 -2.77 -5.54
CA ALA A 2 5.35 -1.42 -6.02
C ALA A 2 5.87 -0.56 -4.87
N SER A 3 6.71 0.41 -5.20
CA SER A 3 7.28 1.36 -4.25
C SER A 3 6.59 2.71 -4.47
N PRO A 4 5.59 3.08 -3.63
CA PRO A 4 4.80 4.28 -3.84
C PRO A 4 5.59 5.57 -3.56
N GLY A 5 6.80 5.47 -3.00
CA GLY A 5 7.61 6.65 -2.65
C GLY A 5 7.07 7.41 -1.44
N VAL A 6 6.37 6.73 -0.53
CA VAL A 6 5.89 7.31 0.73
C VAL A 6 6.78 6.85 1.87
N GLU A 7 7.42 7.79 2.56
CA GLU A 7 8.25 7.54 3.75
C GLU A 7 7.57 8.12 5.02
N PRO A 8 7.27 7.30 6.03
CA PRO A 8 6.44 7.69 7.17
C PRO A 8 7.17 8.49 8.26
N HIS A 9 8.50 8.68 8.18
CA HIS A 9 9.30 9.23 9.30
C HIS A 9 9.79 10.67 9.13
N THR A 10 9.39 11.39 8.08
CA THR A 10 9.81 12.78 7.85
C THR A 10 8.63 13.69 7.56
N HIS A 11 8.49 14.80 8.30
CA HIS A 11 7.61 15.94 7.98
C HIS A 11 8.05 16.68 6.68
N ARG A 12 8.76 15.99 5.78
CA ARG A 12 9.19 16.47 4.47
C ARG A 12 8.79 15.41 3.47
N TYR A 13 7.72 15.71 2.77
CA TYR A 13 7.24 15.05 1.57
C TYR A 13 8.38 14.91 0.56
N ILE A 14 8.92 13.71 0.45
CA ILE A 14 9.75 13.34 -0.69
C ILE A 14 8.93 12.38 -1.54
N VAL A 15 8.00 12.95 -2.31
CA VAL A 15 7.47 12.32 -3.53
C VAL A 15 8.56 12.47 -4.59
N THR A 16 9.66 11.73 -4.45
CA THR A 16 10.61 11.58 -5.56
C THR A 16 10.57 10.14 -6.02
N GLY A 17 10.20 9.95 -7.28
CA GLY A 17 10.27 8.69 -8.00
C GLY A 17 11.70 8.22 -8.23
N ALA A 18 12.51 8.17 -7.17
CA ALA A 18 13.82 7.54 -7.13
C ALA A 18 13.95 6.86 -5.76
N VAL A 19 13.14 5.82 -5.55
CA VAL A 19 13.19 5.06 -4.31
C VAL A 19 14.37 4.09 -4.43
N ASP A 20 15.53 4.49 -3.89
CA ASP A 20 16.72 3.65 -3.73
C ASP A 20 16.43 2.58 -2.67
N THR A 21 15.57 1.62 -3.04
CA THR A 21 15.21 0.49 -2.19
C THR A 21 15.48 -0.79 -2.95
N LYS A 22 15.95 -1.78 -2.20
CA LYS A 22 16.14 -3.16 -2.67
C LYS A 22 14.83 -3.87 -3.07
N PHE A 23 13.66 -3.25 -2.88
CA PHE A 23 12.36 -3.86 -3.09
C PHE A 23 11.44 -3.04 -3.99
N GLY A 24 10.64 -3.79 -4.76
CA GLY A 24 9.57 -3.25 -5.59
C GLY A 24 10.06 -2.56 -6.86
N PHE A 25 9.10 -2.18 -7.70
CA PHE A 25 9.33 -1.33 -8.85
C PHE A 25 8.91 0.09 -8.49
N PRO A 26 9.73 1.11 -8.81
CA PRO A 26 9.24 2.48 -8.83
C PRO A 26 8.01 2.58 -9.73
N LEU A 27 7.01 3.38 -9.34
CA LEU A 27 5.77 3.47 -10.11
C LEU A 27 5.98 3.91 -11.58
N PHE A 28 7.02 4.71 -11.86
CA PHE A 28 7.34 5.14 -13.22
C PHE A 28 7.75 3.99 -14.16
N SER A 29 8.29 2.88 -13.62
CA SER A 29 8.59 1.66 -14.39
C SER A 29 7.55 0.55 -14.18
N GLY A 30 6.48 0.84 -13.43
CA GLY A 30 5.42 -0.12 -13.13
C GLY A 30 4.63 -0.56 -14.36
N ASP A 31 4.46 0.33 -15.35
CA ASP A 31 3.70 0.05 -16.58
C ASP A 31 4.28 -1.15 -17.34
N GLU A 32 5.61 -1.13 -17.57
CA GLU A 32 6.30 -2.22 -18.24
C GLU A 32 6.18 -3.54 -17.46
N ALA A 33 6.32 -3.49 -16.14
CA ALA A 33 6.17 -4.67 -15.29
C ALA A 33 4.76 -5.28 -15.36
N VAL A 34 3.71 -4.44 -15.39
CA VAL A 34 2.32 -4.88 -15.54
C VAL A 34 2.10 -5.49 -16.93
N ALA A 35 2.58 -4.83 -17.98
CA ALA A 35 2.46 -5.33 -19.35
C ALA A 35 3.16 -6.69 -19.54
N GLN A 36 4.38 -6.84 -19.02
CA GLN A 36 5.12 -8.11 -19.04
C GLN A 36 4.39 -9.20 -18.25
N ALA A 37 3.89 -8.90 -17.05
CA ALA A 37 3.16 -9.86 -16.23
C ALA A 37 1.83 -10.31 -16.87
N MET A 38 1.12 -9.38 -17.53
CA MET A 38 -0.14 -9.66 -18.22
C MET A 38 0.03 -10.45 -19.53
N SER A 39 1.19 -10.31 -20.19
CA SER A 39 1.49 -11.04 -21.44
C SER A 39 2.11 -12.43 -21.21
N ALA A 40 2.58 -12.71 -19.99
CA ALA A 40 3.20 -13.99 -19.66
C ALA A 40 2.14 -15.10 -19.51
N PRO A 41 2.19 -16.19 -20.30
CA PRO A 41 1.13 -17.21 -20.33
C PRO A 41 1.03 -18.03 -19.04
N ASN A 42 2.08 -18.02 -18.22
CA ASN A 42 2.18 -18.78 -16.96
C ASN A 42 2.00 -17.89 -15.72
N LEU A 43 1.65 -16.61 -15.90
CA LEU A 43 1.40 -15.68 -14.80
C LEU A 43 -0.03 -15.18 -14.85
N ASN A 44 -0.59 -14.97 -13.67
CA ASN A 44 -1.90 -14.36 -13.49
C ASN A 44 -1.73 -13.18 -12.55
N LEU A 45 -1.60 -11.98 -13.10
CA LEU A 45 -1.50 -10.77 -12.28
C LEU A 45 -2.86 -10.48 -11.64
N VAL A 46 -2.98 -10.71 -10.34
CA VAL A 46 -4.23 -10.53 -9.58
C VAL A 46 -4.31 -9.18 -8.87
N GLY A 47 -3.17 -8.52 -8.62
CA GLY A 47 -3.15 -7.45 -7.66
C GLY A 47 -1.85 -6.66 -7.57
N LEU A 48 -1.88 -5.64 -6.74
CA LEU A 48 -0.74 -4.79 -6.40
C LEU A 48 -0.43 -4.91 -4.90
N HIS A 49 0.83 -4.68 -4.56
CA HIS A 49 1.32 -4.72 -3.18
C HIS A 49 2.24 -3.54 -2.93
N PHE A 50 2.10 -2.88 -1.78
CA PHE A 50 3.09 -1.93 -1.28
C PHE A 50 3.36 -2.15 0.22
N HIS A 51 4.52 -1.70 0.68
CA HIS A 51 4.89 -1.69 2.09
C HIS A 51 5.67 -0.40 2.38
N ILE A 52 5.13 0.45 3.25
CA ILE A 52 5.67 1.79 3.51
C ILE A 52 6.56 1.88 4.76
N GLY A 53 6.79 0.77 5.47
CA GLY A 53 7.73 0.71 6.59
C GLY A 53 7.17 0.02 7.83
N SER A 54 7.76 0.32 8.99
CA SER A 54 7.40 -0.28 10.28
C SER A 54 7.26 0.80 11.34
N LEU A 55 6.42 0.57 12.36
CA LEU A 55 6.16 1.53 13.43
C LEU A 55 5.62 2.87 12.92
N ILE A 56 4.64 2.76 12.03
CA ILE A 56 3.97 3.90 11.44
C ILE A 56 2.83 4.29 12.38
N TYR A 57 2.98 5.40 13.08
CA TYR A 57 1.97 5.91 14.02
C TYR A 57 0.89 6.72 13.31
N ASP A 58 1.23 7.38 12.20
CA ASP A 58 0.30 8.22 11.46
C ASP A 58 -0.51 7.39 10.45
N LEU A 59 -1.77 7.77 10.24
CA LEU A 59 -2.66 7.09 9.29
C LEU A 59 -2.51 7.63 7.86
N GLU A 60 -2.20 8.92 7.74
CA GLU A 60 -2.05 9.65 6.48
C GLU A 60 -1.12 8.96 5.46
N PRO A 61 0.06 8.42 5.85
CA PRO A 61 0.95 7.75 4.90
C PRO A 61 0.30 6.56 4.17
N TYR A 62 -0.60 5.82 4.83
CA TYR A 62 -1.33 4.74 4.17
C TYR A 62 -2.31 5.28 3.13
N GLN A 63 -3.02 6.36 3.47
CA GLN A 63 -3.99 6.97 2.55
C GLN A 63 -3.32 7.48 1.27
N GLN A 64 -2.19 8.18 1.42
CA GLN A 64 -1.39 8.67 0.30
C GLN A 64 -0.86 7.53 -0.58
N ALA A 65 -0.37 6.46 0.04
CA ALA A 65 0.09 5.29 -0.71
C ALA A 65 -1.06 4.60 -1.47
N ILE A 66 -2.24 4.49 -0.85
CA ILE A 66 -3.44 3.93 -1.49
C ILE A 66 -3.85 4.78 -2.70
N GLU A 67 -3.88 6.10 -2.55
CA GLU A 67 -4.21 7.03 -3.64
C GLU A 67 -3.27 6.83 -4.84
N LEU A 68 -1.96 6.81 -4.61
CA LEU A 68 -0.96 6.60 -5.66
C LEU A 68 -1.12 5.24 -6.35
N ILE A 69 -1.34 4.17 -5.58
CA ILE A 69 -1.44 2.81 -6.11
C ILE A 69 -2.75 2.60 -6.88
N LEU A 70 -3.87 3.15 -6.40
CA LEU A 70 -5.15 3.05 -7.10
C LEU A 70 -5.18 3.93 -8.35
N GLY A 71 -4.56 5.11 -8.32
CA GLY A 71 -4.33 5.93 -9.51
C GLY A 71 -3.57 5.15 -10.58
N PHE A 72 -2.45 4.53 -10.20
CA PHE A 72 -1.70 3.65 -11.09
C PHE A 72 -2.55 2.46 -11.60
N ALA A 73 -3.32 1.81 -10.74
CA ALA A 73 -4.20 0.71 -11.15
C ALA A 73 -5.25 1.15 -12.18
N ALA A 74 -5.80 2.37 -12.05
CA ALA A 74 -6.73 2.95 -13.02
C ALA A 74 -6.07 3.20 -14.37
N GLU A 75 -4.85 3.72 -14.40
CA GLU A 75 -4.08 3.86 -15.64
C GLU A 75 -3.81 2.51 -16.32
N MET A 76 -3.42 1.49 -15.55
CA MET A 76 -3.15 0.15 -16.07
C MET A 76 -4.43 -0.54 -16.58
N LYS A 77 -5.58 -0.26 -15.96
CA LYS A 77 -6.88 -0.71 -16.47
C LYS A 77 -7.14 -0.14 -17.86
N GLN A 78 -6.86 1.15 -18.08
CA GLN A 78 -7.08 1.80 -19.36
C GLN A 78 -6.09 1.31 -20.44
N LYS A 79 -4.81 1.16 -20.10
CA LYS A 79 -3.74 0.80 -21.04
C LYS A 79 -3.66 -0.69 -21.35
N ASN A 80 -3.82 -1.55 -20.34
CA ASN A 80 -3.52 -2.99 -20.43
C ASN A 80 -4.71 -3.88 -20.07
N SER A 81 -5.91 -3.30 -19.88
CA SER A 81 -7.10 -4.02 -19.38
C SER A 81 -6.85 -4.74 -18.05
N PHE A 82 -5.91 -4.24 -17.24
CA PHE A 82 -5.61 -4.81 -15.93
C PHE A 82 -6.82 -4.67 -15.00
N GLN A 83 -7.19 -5.76 -14.33
CA GLN A 83 -8.23 -5.75 -13.31
C GLN A 83 -7.62 -6.00 -11.94
N LEU A 84 -7.61 -4.95 -11.12
CA LEU A 84 -7.17 -5.04 -9.73
C LEU A 84 -8.19 -5.87 -8.93
N ARG A 85 -7.87 -7.14 -8.66
CA ARG A 85 -8.69 -8.02 -7.81
C ARG A 85 -8.23 -8.00 -6.36
N GLU A 86 -6.94 -7.78 -6.13
CA GLU A 86 -6.36 -7.77 -4.78
C GLU A 86 -5.46 -6.55 -4.58
N LEU A 87 -5.60 -5.90 -3.43
CA LEU A 87 -4.71 -4.85 -2.98
C LEU A 87 -4.12 -5.24 -1.63
N ASN A 88 -2.81 -5.41 -1.59
CA ASN A 88 -2.08 -5.65 -0.35
C ASN A 88 -1.36 -4.38 0.09
N VAL A 89 -1.78 -3.82 1.22
CA VAL A 89 -1.22 -2.57 1.77
C VAL A 89 -0.06 -2.80 2.74
N GLY A 90 0.38 -4.06 2.85
CA GLY A 90 1.44 -4.46 3.75
C GLY A 90 1.02 -4.37 5.21
N GLY A 91 1.99 -4.13 6.08
CA GLY A 91 1.79 -3.93 7.50
C GLY A 91 2.54 -2.70 7.96
N GLY A 92 3.14 -2.78 9.14
CA GLY A 92 3.91 -1.67 9.72
C GLY A 92 3.16 -0.88 10.80
N PHE A 93 1.97 -1.34 11.19
CA PHE A 93 1.19 -0.78 12.29
C PHE A 93 2.03 -0.66 13.56
N ALA A 94 1.95 0.49 14.20
CA ALA A 94 2.70 0.77 15.41
C ALA A 94 2.21 -0.11 16.57
N ILE A 95 3.12 -0.37 17.51
CA ILE A 95 2.77 -0.91 18.82
C ILE A 95 3.35 0.00 19.88
N GLN A 96 2.64 0.13 21.00
CA GLN A 96 3.10 0.90 22.13
C GLN A 96 4.22 0.15 22.86
N TYR A 97 5.46 0.65 22.73
CA TYR A 97 6.63 0.19 23.49
C TYR A 97 6.80 0.94 24.82
N ALA A 98 6.40 2.20 24.88
CA ALA A 98 6.53 3.06 26.05
C ALA A 98 5.20 3.74 26.38
N VAL A 99 4.97 4.04 27.66
CA VAL A 99 3.69 4.57 28.17
C VAL A 99 3.33 5.93 27.56
N ASP A 100 4.35 6.72 27.21
CA ASP A 100 4.26 8.08 26.67
C ASP A 100 4.06 8.14 25.14
N SER A 101 4.11 7.00 24.45
CA SER A 101 3.96 6.93 22.99
C SER A 101 2.82 5.97 22.61
N PRO A 102 1.54 6.37 22.81
CA PRO A 102 0.40 5.51 22.49
C PRO A 102 0.34 5.26 20.98
N ALA A 103 0.27 3.99 20.59
CA ALA A 103 -0.03 3.62 19.21
C ALA A 103 -1.54 3.74 18.96
N PRO A 104 -1.98 4.12 17.75
CA PRO A 104 -3.39 4.07 17.39
C PRO A 104 -3.94 2.64 17.54
N PRO A 105 -5.23 2.49 17.88
CA PRO A 105 -5.86 1.18 17.87
C PRO A 105 -5.89 0.62 16.44
N ILE A 106 -5.81 -0.70 16.30
CA ILE A 106 -5.87 -1.37 14.98
C ILE A 106 -7.13 -1.00 14.19
N SER A 107 -8.23 -0.71 14.87
CA SER A 107 -9.46 -0.22 14.24
C SER A 107 -9.26 1.09 13.48
N ALA A 108 -8.42 2.00 13.97
CA ALA A 108 -8.15 3.27 13.30
C ALA A 108 -7.38 3.07 11.98
N TYR A 109 -6.41 2.15 11.95
CA TYR A 109 -5.75 1.76 10.69
C TYR A 109 -6.74 1.11 9.73
N ALA A 110 -7.56 0.18 10.21
CA ALA A 110 -8.54 -0.51 9.38
C ALA A 110 -9.56 0.46 8.77
N GLU A 111 -10.07 1.41 9.56
CA GLU A 111 -11.01 2.43 9.10
C GLU A 111 -10.39 3.34 8.04
N ALA A 112 -9.23 3.94 8.32
CA ALA A 112 -8.55 4.84 7.39
C ALA A 112 -8.17 4.16 6.07
N ILE A 113 -7.66 2.93 6.13
CA ILE A 113 -7.30 2.17 4.92
C ILE A 113 -8.55 1.79 4.13
N ALA A 114 -9.57 1.25 4.80
CA ALA A 114 -10.78 0.79 4.11
C ALA A 114 -11.57 1.95 3.50
N SER A 115 -11.72 3.07 4.22
CA SER A 115 -12.41 4.25 3.71
C SER A 115 -11.70 4.79 2.47
N GLU A 116 -10.38 4.94 2.52
CA GLU A 116 -9.61 5.46 1.39
C GLU A 116 -9.72 4.56 0.16
N VAL A 117 -9.62 3.24 0.34
CA VAL A 117 -9.80 2.29 -0.77
C VAL A 117 -11.20 2.41 -1.37
N MET A 118 -12.24 2.50 -0.54
CA MET A 118 -13.61 2.64 -1.02
C MET A 118 -13.84 3.94 -1.78
N ASP A 119 -13.34 5.05 -1.25
CA ASP A 119 -13.50 6.37 -1.83
C ASP A 119 -12.77 6.47 -3.17
N LYS A 120 -11.50 6.06 -3.22
CA LYS A 120 -10.68 6.11 -4.44
C LYS A 120 -11.13 5.11 -5.49
N CYS A 121 -11.59 3.91 -5.13
CA CYS A 121 -12.18 2.99 -6.10
C CYS A 121 -13.44 3.58 -6.74
N ARG A 122 -14.30 4.24 -5.95
CA ARG A 122 -15.49 4.93 -6.46
C ARG A 122 -15.13 6.10 -7.37
N GLU A 123 -14.17 6.94 -6.96
CA GLU A 123 -13.68 8.09 -7.73
C GLU A 123 -13.12 7.66 -9.10
N LEU A 124 -12.32 6.59 -9.11
CA LEU A 124 -11.59 6.12 -10.30
C LEU A 124 -12.37 5.09 -11.14
N GLY A 125 -13.60 4.73 -10.74
CA GLY A 125 -14.40 3.72 -11.42
C GLY A 125 -13.75 2.32 -11.43
N LEU A 126 -13.07 1.96 -10.34
CA LEU A 126 -12.49 0.65 -10.10
C LEU A 126 -13.47 -0.23 -9.33
N ALA A 127 -13.44 -1.54 -9.58
CA ALA A 127 -14.10 -2.49 -8.70
C ALA A 127 -13.38 -2.53 -7.35
N LEU A 128 -14.12 -2.75 -6.27
CA LEU A 128 -13.53 -2.91 -4.94
C LEU A 128 -12.65 -4.18 -4.90
N PRO A 129 -11.34 -4.06 -4.65
CA PRO A 129 -10.47 -5.22 -4.55
C PRO A 129 -10.63 -5.91 -3.19
N ARG A 130 -10.20 -7.17 -3.13
CA ARG A 130 -9.93 -7.84 -1.85
C ARG A 130 -8.75 -7.15 -1.19
N LEU A 131 -9.00 -6.53 -0.03
CA LEU A 131 -7.96 -5.87 0.76
C LEU A 131 -7.17 -6.91 1.58
N VAL A 132 -5.85 -6.78 1.60
CA VAL A 132 -4.92 -7.65 2.34
C VAL A 132 -3.99 -6.78 3.19
N VAL A 133 -3.74 -7.23 4.43
CA VAL A 133 -2.80 -6.61 5.37
C VAL A 133 -1.82 -7.65 5.90
N GLU A 134 -0.61 -7.22 6.27
CA GLU A 134 0.49 -8.08 6.74
C GLU A 134 1.04 -7.63 8.11
N PRO A 135 0.20 -7.51 9.17
CA PRO A 135 0.67 -7.08 10.48
C PRO A 135 1.52 -8.15 11.17
N GLY A 136 2.85 -8.00 11.14
CA GLY A 136 3.75 -8.84 11.92
C GLY A 136 3.84 -8.38 13.38
N ARG A 137 4.54 -7.26 13.60
CA ARG A 137 4.86 -6.71 14.92
C ARG A 137 3.63 -6.43 15.78
N ALA A 138 2.54 -5.97 15.15
CA ALA A 138 1.28 -5.66 15.83
C ALA A 138 0.58 -6.88 16.42
N ILE A 139 0.78 -8.07 15.85
CA ILE A 139 0.21 -9.32 16.36
C ILE A 139 1.08 -9.89 17.48
N VAL A 140 2.39 -10.07 17.23
CA VAL A 140 3.25 -10.83 18.15
C VAL A 140 3.85 -9.99 19.27
N GLY A 141 4.09 -8.69 19.05
CA GLY A 141 4.78 -7.82 20.00
C GLY A 141 4.08 -7.71 21.36
N PRO A 142 2.76 -7.42 21.40
CA PRO A 142 2.02 -7.27 22.66
C PRO A 142 1.92 -8.55 23.52
N THR A 143 2.17 -9.73 22.94
CA THR A 143 2.03 -11.03 23.64
C THR A 143 3.18 -11.36 24.59
N ARG A 144 4.29 -10.62 24.52
CA ARG A 144 5.40 -10.69 25.48
C ARG A 144 5.30 -9.50 26.44
N ARG A 145 4.41 -9.60 27.42
CA ARG A 145 4.41 -8.76 28.62
C ARG A 145 4.53 -9.64 29.85
#